data_AF-A0A7X8A7Q4-F1
#
_entry.id   AF-A0A7X8A7Q4-F1
#
_cell.length_a   1.000
_cell.length_b   1.000
_cell.length_c   1.000
_cell.angle_alpha   90.00
_cell.angle_beta   90.00
_cell.angle_gamma   90.00
#
_symmetry.space_group_name_H-M   'P 1'
#
loop_
_entity.id
_entity.type
_entity.pdbx_description
1 polymer ?
#
loop_
_entity_poly.entity_id
_entity_poly.type
_entity_poly.pdbx_seq_one_letter_code
_entity_poly.pdbx_strand_id
1 'polypeptide(L)'
;MRPIVRYIFLFLAGIIGILLIWFMAGPFVLRGPLEKPGNQCGLLAAEGWLPESVLNAVADIYTRGCYRKLLVTGVTLPDEVEMLFRGKLVMYPAGSLSLQPGDTLYLKLRGTKALGERAAGHVWMNDTLVGAVFSSRRARWVPLPVPYSFPAVESIGISFDNDAWTRYADRNLYVYGLKIRGKEYLPRSMRAIYIRYLGSGVDTVDLNFSSVPGQAAWFLHRFGIPDNQMDVIAVQGIHSDKTWHSMKALAEFARSHYATDSSLVIVTHPFHARRTLMLARKAFGPSVKVSVIAPFPSRTWWKSGNEIKMFVKESAGLFWAFFRKPALH
;
A
#
# COMPACT_ATOMS: atom_id res chain seq x y z
N MET A 1 2.08 -35.85 -37.96
CA MET A 1 1.91 -34.45 -38.43
C MET A 1 2.95 -34.15 -39.49
N ARG A 2 2.55 -33.58 -40.64
CA ARG A 2 3.50 -33.22 -41.71
C ARG A 2 4.50 -32.18 -41.16
N PRO A 3 5.81 -32.26 -41.48
CA PRO A 3 6.85 -31.38 -40.94
C PRO A 3 6.53 -29.89 -41.10
N ILE A 4 5.87 -29.51 -42.20
CA ILE A 4 5.39 -28.15 -42.48
C ILE A 4 4.42 -27.64 -41.40
N VAL A 5 3.52 -28.48 -40.87
CA VAL A 5 2.56 -28.07 -39.83
C VAL A 5 3.27 -27.77 -38.51
N ARG A 6 4.35 -28.49 -38.19
CA ARG A 6 5.16 -28.25 -36.99
C ARG A 6 5.91 -26.92 -37.08
N TYR A 7 6.46 -26.58 -38.25
CA TYR A 7 7.13 -25.30 -38.46
C TYR A 7 6.18 -24.11 -38.42
N ILE A 8 4.98 -24.24 -38.99
CA ILE A 8 3.93 -23.20 -38.90
C ILE A 8 3.52 -22.98 -37.44
N PHE A 9 3.32 -24.06 -36.66
CA PHE A 9 2.95 -23.95 -35.26
C PHE A 9 4.04 -23.25 -34.41
N LEU A 10 5.31 -23.63 -34.59
CA LEU A 10 6.43 -23.01 -33.88
C LEU A 10 6.62 -21.53 -34.28
N PHE A 11 6.41 -21.20 -35.56
CA PHE A 11 6.47 -19.83 -36.04
C PHE A 11 5.34 -18.96 -35.46
N LEU A 12 4.10 -19.47 -35.45
CA LEU A 12 2.96 -18.78 -34.83
C LEU A 12 3.14 -18.64 -33.31
N ALA A 13 3.65 -19.67 -32.63
CA ALA A 13 3.97 -19.58 -31.20
C ALA A 13 5.09 -18.56 -30.93
N GLY A 14 6.09 -18.47 -31.81
CA GLY A 14 7.14 -17.45 -31.77
C GLY A 14 6.60 -16.04 -31.95
N ILE A 15 5.71 -15.81 -32.93
CA ILE A 15 5.04 -14.52 -33.14
C ILE A 15 4.16 -14.16 -31.94
N ILE A 16 3.36 -15.10 -31.43
CA ILE A 16 2.54 -14.89 -30.23
C ILE A 16 3.44 -14.56 -29.03
N GLY A 17 4.57 -15.25 -28.89
CA GLY A 17 5.57 -14.97 -27.86
C GLY A 17 6.16 -13.57 -27.99
N ILE A 18 6.54 -13.14 -29.20
CA ILE A 18 7.07 -11.80 -29.48
C ILE A 18 5.98 -10.73 -29.26
N LEU A 19 4.75 -10.97 -29.70
CA LEU A 19 3.62 -10.05 -29.49
C LEU A 19 3.22 -9.96 -28.03
N LEU A 20 3.28 -11.06 -27.27
CA LEU A 20 3.13 -11.05 -25.83
C LEU A 20 4.27 -10.27 -25.19
N ILE A 21 5.53 -10.55 -25.54
CA ILE A 21 6.68 -9.81 -25.03
C ILE A 21 6.56 -8.33 -25.39
N TRP A 22 6.14 -7.97 -26.59
CA TRP A 22 5.96 -6.57 -27.01
C TRP A 22 4.77 -5.92 -26.30
N PHE A 23 3.65 -6.64 -26.17
CA PHE A 23 2.50 -6.22 -25.36
C PHE A 23 2.87 -6.06 -23.89
N MET A 24 3.82 -6.84 -23.35
CA MET A 24 4.23 -6.80 -21.94
C MET A 24 5.40 -5.83 -21.70
N ALA A 25 6.31 -5.69 -22.66
CA ALA A 25 7.53 -4.88 -22.62
C ALA A 25 7.34 -3.45 -23.16
N GLY A 26 6.19 -3.16 -23.79
CA GLY A 26 5.77 -1.79 -24.05
C GLY A 26 5.91 -0.99 -22.76
N PRO A 27 6.70 0.10 -22.77
CA PRO A 27 7.20 0.68 -21.55
C PRO A 27 6.04 0.99 -20.60
N PHE A 28 6.24 0.77 -19.29
CA PHE A 28 5.39 1.25 -18.19
C PHE A 28 5.30 2.79 -18.13
N VAL A 29 5.63 3.44 -19.23
CA VAL A 29 5.60 4.87 -19.51
C VAL A 29 4.21 5.15 -20.07
N LEU A 30 3.21 5.07 -19.20
CA LEU A 30 2.08 5.98 -19.36
C LEU A 30 2.52 7.30 -18.72
N ARG A 31 3.12 8.16 -19.54
CA ARG A 31 2.94 9.60 -19.33
C ARG A 31 1.53 9.88 -19.79
N GLY A 32 0.57 9.77 -18.86
CA GLY A 32 -0.72 10.41 -19.07
C GLY A 32 -0.49 11.87 -19.42
N PRO A 33 -1.39 12.50 -20.19
CA PRO A 33 -1.28 13.92 -20.40
C PRO A 33 -1.24 14.61 -19.04
N LEU A 34 -0.26 15.50 -18.83
CA LEU A 34 -0.22 16.40 -17.67
C LEU A 34 -1.44 17.34 -17.66
N GLU A 35 -2.13 17.40 -18.79
CA GLU A 35 -3.28 18.26 -19.02
C GLU A 35 -4.57 17.46 -19.20
N LYS A 36 -5.68 18.10 -18.80
CA LYS A 36 -6.97 17.46 -18.58
C LYS A 36 -7.56 16.84 -19.84
N PRO A 37 -8.37 15.79 -19.71
CA PRO A 37 -9.19 15.29 -20.80
C PRO A 37 -10.52 16.07 -20.97
N GLY A 38 -10.54 17.40 -21.18
CA GLY A 38 -11.81 18.12 -21.46
C GLY A 38 -11.78 19.63 -21.28
N ASN A 39 -12.95 20.30 -21.21
CA ASN A 39 -13.08 21.77 -21.15
C ASN A 39 -13.41 22.37 -19.76
N GLN A 40 -13.71 21.56 -18.74
CA GLN A 40 -13.86 21.97 -17.32
C GLN A 40 -12.79 21.35 -16.38
N CYS A 41 -12.74 21.76 -15.10
CA CYS A 41 -11.88 21.10 -14.11
C CYS A 41 -12.36 19.66 -13.85
N GLY A 42 -11.45 18.70 -13.95
CA GLY A 42 -11.78 17.26 -13.86
C GLY A 42 -11.77 16.72 -12.43
N LEU A 43 -11.89 15.39 -12.32
CA LEU A 43 -11.60 14.66 -11.09
C LEU A 43 -10.17 14.12 -11.15
N LEU A 44 -9.44 14.25 -10.05
CA LEU A 44 -8.19 13.51 -9.83
C LEU A 44 -8.50 12.37 -8.88
N ALA A 45 -7.99 11.18 -9.16
CA ALA A 45 -7.99 10.08 -8.21
C ALA A 45 -6.58 9.60 -7.91
N ALA A 46 -6.35 9.09 -6.71
CA ALA A 46 -5.09 8.50 -6.30
C ALA A 46 -5.34 7.14 -5.64
N GLU A 47 -4.52 6.14 -5.97
CA GLU A 47 -4.51 4.88 -5.23
C GLU A 47 -3.93 5.11 -3.82
N GLY A 48 -4.58 4.57 -2.79
CA GLY A 48 -4.18 4.81 -1.40
C GLY A 48 -2.89 4.11 -0.97
N TRP A 49 -2.45 3.08 -1.71
CA TRP A 49 -1.19 2.35 -1.41
C TRP A 49 0.02 2.97 -2.11
N LEU A 50 -0.09 4.22 -2.56
CA LEU A 50 1.01 4.92 -3.18
C LEU A 50 2.11 5.25 -2.14
N PRO A 51 3.39 5.11 -2.49
CA PRO A 51 4.48 5.59 -1.64
C PRO A 51 4.34 7.08 -1.34
N GLU A 52 4.87 7.50 -0.19
CA GLU A 52 4.82 8.89 0.29
C GLU A 52 5.35 9.90 -0.74
N SER A 53 6.45 9.59 -1.42
CA SER A 53 7.00 10.44 -2.49
C SER A 53 6.03 10.61 -3.68
N VAL A 54 5.23 9.59 -3.97
CA VAL A 54 4.20 9.64 -5.02
C VAL A 54 2.99 10.42 -4.53
N LEU A 55 2.58 10.28 -3.27
CA LEU A 55 1.52 11.08 -2.67
C LEU A 55 1.88 12.58 -2.62
N ASN A 56 3.14 12.92 -2.38
CA ASN A 56 3.60 14.30 -2.52
C ASN A 56 3.46 14.80 -3.97
N ALA A 57 3.82 13.96 -4.95
CA ALA A 57 3.59 14.30 -6.36
C ALA A 57 2.09 14.38 -6.72
N VAL A 58 1.21 13.61 -6.07
CA VAL A 58 -0.25 13.74 -6.21
C VAL A 58 -0.70 15.12 -5.74
N ALA A 59 -0.21 15.59 -4.58
CA ALA A 59 -0.53 16.92 -4.07
C ALA A 59 -0.06 18.02 -5.04
N ASP A 60 1.15 17.90 -5.60
CA ASP A 60 1.65 18.80 -6.64
C ASP A 60 0.76 18.80 -7.90
N ILE A 61 0.39 17.62 -8.41
CA ILE A 61 -0.47 17.47 -9.59
C ILE A 61 -1.84 18.10 -9.32
N TYR A 62 -2.42 17.83 -8.15
CA TYR A 62 -3.72 18.37 -7.77
C TYR A 62 -3.70 19.90 -7.70
N THR A 63 -2.69 20.46 -7.03
CA THR A 63 -2.58 21.90 -6.78
C THR A 63 -2.29 22.69 -8.05
N ARG A 64 -1.47 22.14 -8.96
CA ARG A 64 -1.11 22.81 -10.22
C ARG A 64 -2.14 22.59 -11.33
N GLY A 65 -2.95 21.54 -11.21
CA GLY A 65 -3.97 21.17 -12.18
C GLY A 65 -5.33 21.81 -11.88
N CYS A 66 -6.20 21.82 -12.89
CA CYS A 66 -7.60 22.21 -12.75
C CYS A 66 -8.42 20.98 -12.32
N TYR A 67 -8.48 20.71 -11.01
CA TYR A 67 -9.24 19.61 -10.42
C TYR A 67 -10.20 20.13 -9.36
N ARG A 68 -11.47 19.68 -9.40
CA ARG A 68 -12.47 20.11 -8.41
C ARG A 68 -12.45 19.30 -7.12
N LYS A 69 -11.95 18.07 -7.19
CA LYS A 69 -11.90 17.12 -6.07
C LYS A 69 -10.81 16.08 -6.28
N LEU A 70 -10.17 15.66 -5.19
CA LEU A 70 -9.26 14.53 -5.13
C LEU A 70 -9.97 13.32 -4.52
N LEU A 71 -10.08 12.23 -5.28
CA LEU A 71 -10.66 10.97 -4.82
C LEU A 71 -9.54 10.01 -4.42
N VAL A 72 -9.48 9.58 -3.17
CA VAL A 72 -8.46 8.65 -2.69
C VAL A 72 -9.10 7.28 -2.52
N THR A 73 -8.68 6.29 -3.31
CA THR A 73 -9.34 4.97 -3.34
C THR A 73 -8.41 3.85 -2.91
N GLY A 74 -8.95 2.86 -2.20
CA GLY A 74 -8.21 1.65 -1.91
C GLY A 74 -8.99 0.69 -1.01
N VAL A 75 -8.26 -0.16 -0.29
CA VAL A 75 -8.86 -1.19 0.58
C VAL A 75 -8.78 -0.81 2.05
N THR A 76 -9.59 -1.48 2.87
CA THR A 76 -9.39 -1.50 4.33
C THR A 76 -7.98 -2.03 4.66
N LEU A 77 -7.38 -1.51 5.72
CA LEU A 77 -6.09 -2.02 6.19
C LEU A 77 -6.28 -3.33 6.94
N PRO A 78 -5.29 -4.23 6.88
CA PRO A 78 -5.26 -5.34 7.80
C PRO A 78 -4.91 -4.84 9.20
N ASP A 79 -5.24 -5.62 10.23
CA ASP A 79 -5.02 -5.23 11.64
C ASP A 79 -3.54 -5.13 12.01
N GLU A 80 -2.65 -5.83 11.28
CA GLU A 80 -1.22 -5.72 11.51
C GLU A 80 -0.64 -4.35 11.12
N VAL A 81 0.43 -3.99 11.83
CA VAL A 81 1.29 -2.86 11.47
C VAL A 81 2.54 -3.41 10.83
N GLU A 82 2.79 -2.95 9.60
CA GLU A 82 4.03 -3.17 8.87
C GLU A 82 4.99 -2.01 9.14
N MET A 83 6.13 -2.33 9.74
CA MET A 83 7.23 -1.41 10.00
C MET A 83 8.31 -1.65 8.94
N LEU A 84 8.33 -0.76 7.94
CA LEU A 84 9.26 -0.81 6.79
C LEU A 84 10.60 -0.11 7.06
N PHE A 85 10.67 0.68 8.13
CA PHE A 85 11.83 1.48 8.48
C PHE A 85 12.24 1.23 9.92
N ARG A 86 13.50 1.44 10.23
CA ARG A 86 13.93 1.57 11.62
C ARG A 86 13.03 2.57 12.36
N GLY A 87 12.61 2.24 13.58
CA GLY A 87 11.64 3.09 14.29
C GLY A 87 11.04 2.46 15.54
N LYS A 88 10.02 3.12 16.11
CA LYS A 88 9.27 2.67 17.29
C LYS A 88 7.76 2.77 17.01
N LEU A 89 7.08 1.64 17.03
CA LEU A 89 5.62 1.58 17.10
C LEU A 89 5.21 1.83 18.55
N VAL A 90 4.46 2.89 18.82
CA VAL A 90 3.98 3.24 20.16
C VAL A 90 2.46 3.10 20.18
N MET A 91 1.97 2.24 21.06
CA MET A 91 0.54 2.00 21.26
C MET A 91 0.13 2.51 22.63
N TYR A 92 -1.08 3.06 22.71
CA TYR A 92 -1.66 3.62 23.92
C TYR A 92 -2.89 2.81 24.30
N PRO A 93 -2.75 1.82 25.21
CA PRO A 93 -3.88 1.00 25.66
C PRO A 93 -4.99 1.87 26.27
N ALA A 94 -6.25 1.54 25.99
CA ALA A 94 -7.38 2.21 26.62
C ALA A 94 -7.66 1.61 28.02
N GLY A 95 -7.96 2.47 28.99
CA GLY A 95 -8.31 2.10 30.36
C GLY A 95 -7.11 1.91 31.29
N SER A 96 -7.37 1.55 32.55
CA SER A 96 -6.35 1.32 33.57
C SER A 96 -5.72 -0.07 33.43
N LEU A 97 -4.61 -0.16 32.71
CA LEU A 97 -3.79 -1.38 32.64
C LEU A 97 -2.63 -1.26 33.63
N SER A 98 -2.52 -2.21 34.57
CA SER A 98 -1.38 -2.32 35.48
C SER A 98 -0.68 -3.66 35.30
N LEU A 99 0.65 -3.70 35.39
CA LEU A 99 1.46 -4.91 35.31
C LEU A 99 2.40 -5.04 36.51
N GLN A 100 2.65 -6.26 36.94
CA GLN A 100 3.57 -6.59 38.04
C GLN A 100 4.72 -7.45 37.53
N PRO A 101 5.86 -7.49 38.25
CA PRO A 101 6.92 -8.43 37.95
C PRO A 101 6.37 -9.86 37.87
N GLY A 102 6.71 -10.58 36.79
CA GLY A 102 6.21 -11.93 36.52
C GLY A 102 4.93 -12.00 35.67
N ASP A 103 4.22 -10.88 35.45
CA ASP A 103 3.25 -10.82 34.33
C ASP A 103 3.99 -11.09 33.01
N THR A 104 3.28 -11.64 32.02
CA THR A 104 3.84 -11.88 30.68
C THR A 104 3.10 -11.08 29.62
N LEU A 105 3.84 -10.27 28.88
CA LEU A 105 3.39 -9.67 27.62
C LEU A 105 3.71 -10.64 26.49
N TYR A 106 2.73 -10.96 25.66
CA TYR A 106 2.94 -11.74 24.44
C TYR A 106 2.86 -10.82 23.22
N LEU A 107 3.83 -10.95 22.32
CA LEU A 107 3.86 -10.20 21.05
C LEU A 107 3.74 -11.15 19.86
N LYS A 108 2.79 -10.91 18.97
CA LYS A 108 2.64 -11.70 17.74
C LYS A 108 3.42 -11.03 16.61
N LEU A 109 4.60 -11.56 16.29
CA LEU A 109 5.54 -10.92 15.37
C LEU A 109 5.93 -11.81 14.19
N ARG A 110 6.18 -11.19 13.04
CA ARG A 110 6.88 -11.78 11.88
C ARG A 110 7.92 -10.79 11.40
N GLY A 111 9.04 -11.28 10.89
CA GLY A 111 9.99 -10.44 10.16
C GLY A 111 10.35 -11.04 8.81
N THR A 112 10.77 -10.21 7.86
CA THR A 112 11.51 -10.67 6.67
C THR A 112 13.01 -10.72 6.96
N LYS A 113 13.77 -11.36 6.07
CA LYS A 113 15.21 -11.59 6.24
C LYS A 113 15.97 -10.74 5.24
N ALA A 114 16.99 -10.01 5.68
CA ALA A 114 17.99 -9.38 4.82
C ALA A 114 19.36 -9.49 5.49
N LEU A 115 20.45 -9.59 4.71
CA LEU A 115 21.83 -9.71 5.23
C LEU A 115 21.97 -10.78 6.34
N GLY A 116 21.38 -11.96 6.17
CA GLY A 116 21.55 -13.05 7.12
C GLY A 116 20.66 -12.99 8.38
N GLU A 117 20.02 -11.86 8.69
CA GLU A 117 19.24 -11.69 9.93
C GLU A 117 17.78 -11.31 9.68
N ARG A 118 16.96 -11.43 10.73
CA ARG A 118 15.55 -11.02 10.74
C ARG A 118 15.37 -9.76 11.56
N ALA A 119 14.21 -9.12 11.37
CA ALA A 119 13.83 -7.98 12.19
C ALA A 119 13.88 -8.31 13.68
N ALA A 120 14.47 -7.42 14.44
CA ALA A 120 14.59 -7.49 15.89
C ALA A 120 14.53 -6.07 16.47
N GLY A 121 14.26 -5.99 17.76
CA GLY A 121 14.35 -4.74 18.50
C GLY A 121 14.01 -4.95 19.95
N HIS A 122 13.35 -3.95 20.55
CA HIS A 122 13.09 -3.89 21.97
C HIS A 122 11.66 -3.49 22.27
N VAL A 123 11.21 -3.85 23.46
CA VAL A 123 9.91 -3.47 23.99
C VAL A 123 10.12 -2.48 25.12
N TRP A 124 9.29 -1.44 25.11
CA TRP A 124 9.31 -0.35 26.07
C TRP A 124 7.92 -0.22 26.69
N MET A 125 7.84 0.06 27.98
CA MET A 125 6.60 0.43 28.67
C MET A 125 6.84 1.74 29.40
N ASN A 126 6.03 2.77 29.13
CA ASN A 126 6.21 4.13 29.66
C ASN A 126 7.69 4.60 29.55
N ASP A 127 8.27 4.41 28.37
CA ASP A 127 9.69 4.68 28.07
C ASP A 127 10.74 3.95 28.91
N THR A 128 10.33 2.98 29.72
CA THR A 128 11.22 2.04 30.41
C THR A 128 11.45 0.81 29.54
N LEU A 129 12.71 0.41 29.34
CA LEU A 129 13.06 -0.79 28.59
C LEU A 129 12.57 -2.04 29.34
N VAL A 130 11.77 -2.86 28.67
CA VAL A 130 11.22 -4.12 29.21
C VAL A 130 12.09 -5.30 28.77
N GLY A 131 12.54 -5.31 27.52
CA GLY A 131 13.45 -6.34 27.01
C GLY A 131 13.56 -6.39 25.50
N ALA A 132 14.42 -7.28 25.01
CA ALA A 132 14.62 -7.51 23.58
C ALA A 132 13.54 -8.45 23.01
N VAL A 133 13.25 -8.29 21.71
CA VAL A 133 12.32 -9.14 20.98
C VAL A 133 12.85 -9.48 19.59
N PHE A 134 12.69 -10.74 19.21
CA PHE A 134 13.18 -11.29 17.96
C PHE A 134 12.02 -11.83 17.12
N SER A 135 11.94 -11.40 15.87
CA SER A 135 10.90 -11.89 14.96
C SER A 135 11.24 -13.25 14.35
N SER A 136 10.22 -13.94 13.83
CA SER A 136 10.40 -15.21 13.12
C SER A 136 9.86 -15.17 11.69
N ARG A 137 10.07 -16.24 10.90
CA ARG A 137 9.58 -16.34 9.51
C ARG A 137 8.06 -16.30 9.43
N ARG A 138 7.37 -16.86 10.43
CA ARG A 138 5.90 -16.92 10.50
C ARG A 138 5.45 -16.06 11.69
N ALA A 139 4.24 -15.53 11.62
CA ALA A 139 3.67 -14.84 12.77
C ALA A 139 3.56 -15.82 13.95
N ARG A 140 4.20 -15.49 15.07
CA ARG A 140 4.18 -16.31 16.30
C ARG A 140 4.10 -15.41 17.52
N TRP A 141 3.42 -15.89 18.56
CA TRP A 141 3.43 -15.28 19.88
C TRP A 141 4.79 -15.52 20.54
N VAL A 142 5.45 -14.43 20.95
CA VAL A 142 6.70 -14.43 21.68
C VAL A 142 6.40 -13.92 23.09
N PRO A 143 6.65 -14.72 24.15
CA PRO A 143 6.47 -14.27 25.52
C PRO A 143 7.61 -13.33 25.92
N LEU A 144 7.27 -12.28 26.65
CA LEU A 144 8.20 -11.33 27.27
C LEU A 144 7.76 -11.11 28.72
N PRO A 145 8.48 -11.71 29.70
CA PRO A 145 8.25 -11.45 31.11
C PRO A 145 8.44 -9.97 31.43
N VAL A 146 7.54 -9.42 32.23
CA VAL A 146 7.62 -8.04 32.71
C VAL A 146 8.58 -8.01 33.92
N PRO A 147 9.69 -7.25 33.86
CA PRO A 147 10.69 -7.25 34.93
C PRO A 147 10.36 -6.28 36.08
N TYR A 148 9.51 -5.28 35.82
CA TYR A 148 9.21 -4.18 36.76
C TYR A 148 7.71 -4.05 37.03
N SER A 149 7.36 -3.35 38.11
CA SER A 149 5.98 -2.96 38.36
C SER A 149 5.62 -1.73 37.53
N PHE A 150 4.49 -1.80 36.82
CA PHE A 150 3.89 -0.70 36.08
C PHE A 150 2.47 -0.47 36.64
N PRO A 151 2.29 0.41 37.64
CA PRO A 151 0.98 0.66 38.24
C PRO A 151 -0.04 1.21 37.23
N ALA A 152 0.43 1.91 36.20
CA ALA A 152 -0.33 2.29 35.03
C ALA A 152 0.55 2.14 33.77
N VAL A 153 0.04 1.49 32.73
CA VAL A 153 0.68 1.35 31.42
C VAL A 153 0.05 2.36 30.47
N GLU A 154 0.73 3.49 30.29
CA GLU A 154 0.31 4.58 29.42
C GLU A 154 0.70 4.34 27.97
N SER A 155 1.83 3.69 27.75
CA SER A 155 2.31 3.33 26.41
C SER A 155 3.06 2.01 26.38
N ILE A 156 2.93 1.31 25.26
CA ILE A 156 3.70 0.12 24.90
C ILE A 156 4.41 0.42 23.58
N GLY A 157 5.73 0.51 23.63
CA GLY A 157 6.61 0.71 22.48
C GLY A 157 7.21 -0.60 22.00
N ILE A 158 7.22 -0.83 20.68
CA ILE A 158 7.98 -1.90 20.04
C ILE A 158 8.91 -1.25 19.02
N SER A 159 10.22 -1.36 19.23
CA SER A 159 11.21 -0.85 18.29
C SER A 159 11.57 -1.88 17.23
N PHE A 160 11.87 -1.39 16.03
CA PHE A 160 12.54 -2.11 14.96
C PHE A 160 13.92 -1.47 14.81
N ASP A 161 14.96 -2.15 15.31
CA ASP A 161 16.27 -1.52 15.54
C ASP A 161 17.30 -1.85 14.48
N ASN A 162 17.18 -3.04 13.89
CA ASN A 162 18.17 -3.59 12.96
C ASN A 162 17.68 -3.55 11.51
N ASP A 163 16.96 -2.50 11.10
CA ASP A 163 16.53 -2.38 9.71
C ASP A 163 17.69 -2.48 8.71
N ALA A 164 17.47 -3.17 7.60
CA ALA A 164 18.47 -3.39 6.57
C ALA A 164 17.82 -3.76 5.24
N TRP A 165 18.31 -3.11 4.18
CA TRP A 165 17.87 -3.34 2.82
C TRP A 165 19.04 -3.69 1.89
N THR A 166 18.77 -4.55 0.92
CA THR A 166 19.67 -4.92 -0.19
C THR A 166 18.87 -4.96 -1.50
N ARG A 167 19.56 -5.04 -2.64
CA ARG A 167 18.92 -5.21 -3.96
C ARG A 167 17.95 -6.41 -4.06
N TYR A 168 18.11 -7.43 -3.23
CA TYR A 168 17.37 -8.70 -3.31
C TYR A 168 16.44 -8.96 -2.12
N ALA A 169 16.62 -8.21 -1.03
CA ALA A 169 15.94 -8.48 0.23
C ALA A 169 15.79 -7.21 1.04
N ASP A 170 14.62 -7.08 1.66
CA ASP A 170 14.23 -5.98 2.52
C ASP A 170 13.79 -6.54 3.88
N ARG A 171 14.27 -5.95 4.97
CA ARG A 171 13.98 -6.41 6.34
C ARG A 171 12.87 -5.54 6.89
N ASN A 172 11.71 -6.15 7.14
CA ASN A 172 10.51 -5.50 7.62
C ASN A 172 10.04 -6.24 8.87
N LEU A 173 9.53 -5.50 9.85
CA LEU A 173 8.87 -6.05 11.04
C LEU A 173 7.36 -5.93 10.88
N TYR A 174 6.65 -7.00 11.22
CA TYR A 174 5.18 -7.04 11.21
C TYR A 174 4.71 -7.34 12.62
N VAL A 175 3.91 -6.44 13.17
CA VAL A 175 3.28 -6.58 14.49
C VAL A 175 1.81 -6.90 14.26
N TYR A 176 1.39 -8.11 14.62
CA TYR A 176 0.01 -8.58 14.41
C TYR A 176 -0.87 -8.39 15.64
N GLY A 177 -0.29 -8.33 16.83
CA GLY A 177 -1.07 -8.36 18.06
C GLY A 177 -0.21 -8.38 19.31
N LEU A 178 -0.85 -7.97 20.41
CA LEU A 178 -0.34 -8.04 21.76
C LEU A 178 -1.33 -8.82 22.59
N LYS A 179 -0.85 -9.60 23.56
CA LYS A 179 -1.72 -10.27 24.52
C LYS A 179 -1.18 -10.11 25.92
N ILE A 180 -2.05 -9.66 26.81
CA ILE A 180 -1.74 -9.36 28.21
C ILE A 180 -2.87 -9.95 29.04
N ARG A 181 -2.53 -10.83 29.99
CA ARG A 181 -3.51 -11.54 30.86
C ARG A 181 -4.69 -12.14 30.06
N GLY A 182 -4.37 -12.77 28.92
CA GLY A 182 -5.36 -13.40 28.04
C GLY A 182 -6.11 -12.45 27.09
N LYS A 183 -6.16 -11.14 27.37
CA LYS A 183 -6.81 -10.15 26.49
C LYS A 183 -5.89 -9.81 25.31
N GLU A 184 -6.43 -9.93 24.11
CA GLU A 184 -5.74 -9.62 22.85
C GLU A 184 -6.03 -8.17 22.41
N TYR A 185 -5.00 -7.49 21.95
CA TYR A 185 -5.04 -6.12 21.46
C TYR A 185 -4.43 -6.10 20.06
N LEU A 186 -5.16 -5.53 19.11
CA LEU A 186 -4.67 -5.34 17.75
C LEU A 186 -3.99 -3.97 17.67
N PRO A 187 -2.81 -3.85 17.05
CA PRO A 187 -2.08 -2.58 17.05
C PRO A 187 -2.91 -1.41 16.50
N ARG A 188 -3.74 -1.66 15.48
CA ARG A 188 -4.63 -0.66 14.86
C ARG A 188 -5.97 -0.46 15.56
N SER A 189 -6.33 -1.32 16.53
CA SER A 189 -7.53 -1.11 17.36
C SER A 189 -7.24 -0.24 18.59
N MET A 190 -5.97 0.05 18.85
CA MET A 190 -5.52 1.00 19.85
C MET A 190 -5.14 2.32 19.19
N ARG A 191 -5.18 3.40 19.97
CA ARG A 191 -4.49 4.62 19.57
C ARG A 191 -3.02 4.28 19.39
N ALA A 192 -2.47 4.47 18.20
CA ALA A 192 -1.09 4.10 17.92
C ALA A 192 -0.40 5.08 16.97
N ILE A 193 0.91 5.26 17.15
CA ILE A 193 1.78 6.04 16.26
C ILE A 193 3.00 5.20 15.87
N TYR A 194 3.57 5.51 14.72
CA TYR A 194 4.83 4.93 14.26
C TYR A 194 5.85 6.04 14.07
N ILE A 195 6.83 6.06 14.95
CA ILE A 195 7.99 6.95 14.88
C ILE A 195 9.03 6.29 13.97
N ARG A 196 9.31 6.88 12.82
CA ARG A 196 10.25 6.40 11.80
C ARG A 196 11.55 7.17 11.90
N TYR A 197 12.68 6.45 11.90
CA TYR A 197 14.01 7.03 11.85
C TYR A 197 14.53 6.92 10.41
N LEU A 198 14.31 7.98 9.63
CA LEU A 198 14.68 8.05 8.22
C LEU A 198 16.05 8.73 8.07
N GLY A 199 16.70 8.54 6.92
CA GLY A 199 17.93 9.27 6.61
C GLY A 199 17.74 10.79 6.54
N SER A 200 16.51 11.25 6.30
CA SER A 200 16.12 12.66 6.29
C SER A 200 15.72 13.23 7.66
N GLY A 201 15.71 12.41 8.72
CA GLY A 201 15.31 12.80 10.06
C GLY A 201 14.25 11.89 10.68
N VAL A 202 13.63 12.36 11.75
CA VAL A 202 12.56 11.63 12.46
C VAL A 202 11.21 12.04 11.91
N ASP A 203 10.36 11.06 11.62
CA ASP A 203 8.98 11.28 11.22
C ASP A 203 8.02 10.50 12.12
N THR A 204 6.80 11.03 12.34
CA THR A 204 5.77 10.35 13.13
C THR A 204 4.49 10.20 12.31
N VAL A 205 4.02 8.97 12.18
CA VAL A 205 2.79 8.62 11.46
C VAL A 205 1.73 8.19 12.47
N ASP A 206 0.59 8.87 12.49
CA ASP A 206 -0.60 8.40 13.22
C ASP A 206 -1.15 7.15 12.52
N LEU A 207 -1.44 6.07 13.24
CA LEU A 207 -1.94 4.80 12.67
C LEU A 207 -3.46 4.62 12.81
N ASN A 208 -4.18 5.62 13.31
CA ASN A 208 -5.62 5.60 13.59
C ASN A 208 -6.48 5.77 12.32
N PHE A 209 -6.17 5.02 11.28
CA PHE A 209 -6.95 4.96 10.06
C PHE A 209 -7.44 3.52 9.82
N SER A 210 -8.70 3.38 9.43
CA SER A 210 -9.32 2.08 9.14
C SER A 210 -9.01 1.55 7.73
N SER A 211 -8.40 2.38 6.88
CA SER A 211 -8.20 2.08 5.47
C SER A 211 -6.93 2.66 4.87
N VAL A 212 -6.41 1.98 3.86
CA VAL A 212 -5.27 2.41 3.05
C VAL A 212 -5.50 3.80 2.43
N PRO A 213 -6.67 4.11 1.82
CA PRO A 213 -6.93 5.45 1.32
C PRO A 213 -7.07 6.51 2.43
N GLY A 214 -7.53 6.13 3.64
CA GLY A 214 -7.51 7.03 4.80
C GLY A 214 -6.09 7.41 5.22
N GLN A 215 -5.16 6.45 5.23
CA GLN A 215 -3.74 6.73 5.44
C GLN A 215 -3.17 7.68 4.36
N ALA A 216 -3.49 7.43 3.09
CA ALA A 216 -3.03 8.30 2.01
C ALA A 216 -3.60 9.71 2.11
N ALA A 217 -4.87 9.86 2.48
CA ALA A 217 -5.49 11.17 2.72
C ALA A 217 -4.80 11.94 3.84
N TRP A 218 -4.38 11.27 4.91
CA TRP A 218 -3.58 11.88 5.98
C TRP A 218 -2.24 12.45 5.47
N PHE A 219 -1.53 11.69 4.61
CA PHE A 219 -0.31 12.21 3.98
C PHE A 219 -0.60 13.39 3.04
N LEU A 220 -1.66 13.30 2.22
CA LEU A 220 -2.07 14.35 1.31
C LEU A 220 -2.44 15.65 2.05
N HIS A 221 -3.09 15.54 3.22
CA HIS A 221 -3.34 16.67 4.11
C HIS A 221 -2.05 17.37 4.53
N ARG A 222 -1.06 16.59 4.97
CA ARG A 222 0.27 17.11 5.35
C ARG A 222 1.02 17.73 4.18
N PHE A 223 0.75 17.29 2.95
CA PHE A 223 1.26 17.89 1.72
C PHE A 223 0.44 19.10 1.23
N GLY A 224 -0.51 19.57 2.02
CA GLY A 224 -1.22 20.83 1.79
C GLY A 224 -2.58 20.69 1.10
N ILE A 225 -3.14 19.48 0.96
CA ILE A 225 -4.48 19.29 0.42
C ILE A 225 -5.52 19.32 1.54
N PRO A 226 -6.44 20.30 1.58
CA PRO A 226 -7.48 20.35 2.61
C PRO A 226 -8.41 19.13 2.62
N ASP A 227 -8.85 18.69 3.81
CA ASP A 227 -9.72 17.51 3.95
C ASP A 227 -11.03 17.65 3.18
N ASN A 228 -11.61 18.85 3.13
CA ASN A 228 -12.84 19.12 2.38
C ASN A 228 -12.66 19.06 0.85
N GLN A 229 -11.43 19.01 0.34
CA GLN A 229 -11.11 18.81 -1.08
C GLN A 229 -10.88 17.34 -1.44
N MET A 230 -10.89 16.45 -0.45
CA MET A 230 -10.71 15.01 -0.63
C MET A 230 -12.01 14.23 -0.38
N ASP A 231 -12.20 13.13 -1.11
CA ASP A 231 -13.12 12.06 -0.70
C ASP A 231 -12.34 10.75 -0.59
N VAL A 232 -12.58 10.02 0.50
CA VAL A 232 -11.88 8.77 0.81
C VAL A 232 -12.80 7.59 0.58
N ILE A 233 -12.47 6.74 -0.40
CA ILE A 233 -13.26 5.58 -0.81
C ILE A 233 -12.52 4.30 -0.44
N ALA A 234 -12.99 3.62 0.61
CA ALA A 234 -12.44 2.35 1.06
C ALA A 234 -13.36 1.17 0.72
N VAL A 235 -12.79 0.09 0.19
CA VAL A 235 -13.51 -1.18 0.00
C VAL A 235 -12.96 -2.27 0.91
N GLN A 236 -13.83 -3.19 1.37
CA GLN A 236 -13.39 -4.30 2.22
C GLN A 236 -12.34 -5.15 1.50
N GLY A 237 -11.28 -5.51 2.23
CA GLY A 237 -10.04 -6.09 1.70
C GLY A 237 -10.16 -7.47 1.06
N ILE A 238 -10.61 -7.53 -0.20
CA ILE A 238 -10.49 -8.74 -1.03
C ILE A 238 -9.08 -8.77 -1.64
N HIS A 239 -8.17 -9.50 -0.99
CA HIS A 239 -6.74 -9.54 -1.34
C HIS A 239 -6.45 -9.96 -2.79
N SER A 240 -7.28 -10.81 -3.39
CA SER A 240 -7.08 -11.32 -4.76
C SER A 240 -7.41 -10.29 -5.85
N ASP A 241 -8.06 -9.17 -5.52
CA ASP A 241 -8.61 -8.27 -6.54
C ASP A 241 -8.80 -6.82 -6.08
N LYS A 242 -7.85 -6.32 -5.30
CA LYS A 242 -7.92 -4.99 -4.66
C LYS A 242 -8.16 -3.86 -5.67
N THR A 243 -7.45 -3.86 -6.80
CA THR A 243 -7.55 -2.78 -7.80
C THR A 243 -8.92 -2.72 -8.45
N TRP A 244 -9.53 -3.84 -8.83
CA TRP A 244 -10.87 -3.80 -9.42
C TRP A 244 -11.92 -3.31 -8.44
N HIS A 245 -11.94 -3.84 -7.23
CA HIS A 245 -12.93 -3.42 -6.24
C HIS A 245 -12.77 -1.94 -5.91
N SER A 246 -11.53 -1.45 -5.83
CA SER A 246 -11.24 -0.02 -5.66
C SER A 246 -11.73 0.81 -6.86
N MET A 247 -11.49 0.37 -8.10
CA MET A 247 -11.96 1.07 -9.30
C MET A 247 -13.49 1.04 -9.47
N LYS A 248 -14.13 -0.08 -9.11
CA LYS A 248 -15.58 -0.25 -9.15
C LYS A 248 -16.25 0.69 -8.15
N ALA A 249 -15.80 0.68 -6.90
CA ALA A 249 -16.32 1.58 -5.87
C ALA A 249 -16.03 3.05 -6.19
N LEU A 250 -14.85 3.36 -6.74
CA LEU A 250 -14.53 4.70 -7.22
C LEU A 250 -15.51 5.15 -8.32
N ALA A 251 -15.86 4.27 -9.25
CA ALA A 251 -16.83 4.57 -10.32
C ALA A 251 -18.25 4.76 -9.79
N GLU A 252 -18.72 3.89 -8.87
CA GLU A 252 -20.04 4.00 -8.23
C GLU A 252 -20.15 5.28 -7.39
N PHE A 253 -19.13 5.58 -6.60
CA PHE A 253 -19.05 6.82 -5.83
C PHE A 253 -19.04 8.04 -6.75
N ALA A 254 -18.21 8.02 -7.79
CA ALA A 254 -18.12 9.15 -8.70
C ALA A 254 -19.45 9.42 -9.42
N ARG A 255 -20.15 8.38 -9.89
CA ARG A 255 -21.46 8.56 -10.56
C ARG A 255 -22.53 9.16 -9.65
N SER A 256 -22.49 8.84 -8.36
CA SER A 256 -23.50 9.33 -7.40
C SER A 256 -23.22 10.74 -6.88
N HIS A 257 -21.97 11.21 -6.94
CA HIS A 257 -21.57 12.50 -6.36
C HIS A 257 -21.15 13.55 -7.40
N TYR A 258 -20.88 13.13 -8.64
CA TYR A 258 -20.25 13.97 -9.66
C TYR A 258 -20.91 13.78 -11.03
N ALA A 259 -21.05 14.89 -11.77
CA ALA A 259 -21.65 14.87 -13.11
C ALA A 259 -20.91 13.93 -14.09
N THR A 260 -21.66 13.29 -14.99
CA THR A 260 -21.20 12.26 -15.94
C THR A 260 -20.13 12.74 -16.94
N ASP A 261 -20.03 14.04 -17.18
CA ASP A 261 -19.20 14.62 -18.24
C ASP A 261 -17.75 14.87 -17.76
N SER A 262 -17.42 14.31 -16.61
CA SER A 262 -16.13 14.49 -15.95
C SER A 262 -15.09 13.60 -16.60
N SER A 263 -13.97 14.19 -17.02
CA SER A 263 -12.76 13.40 -17.21
C SER A 263 -12.17 12.99 -15.86
N LEU A 264 -11.61 11.79 -15.81
CA LEU A 264 -10.95 11.25 -14.64
C LEU A 264 -9.48 11.00 -14.95
N VAL A 265 -8.62 11.60 -14.14
CA VAL A 265 -7.19 11.31 -14.13
C VAL A 265 -6.89 10.48 -12.90
N ILE A 266 -6.20 9.34 -13.06
CA ILE A 266 -5.82 8.48 -11.93
C ILE A 266 -4.30 8.48 -11.77
N VAL A 267 -3.81 8.84 -10.59
CA VAL A 267 -2.40 8.71 -10.22
C VAL A 267 -2.16 7.34 -9.61
N THR A 268 -1.16 6.63 -10.11
CA THR A 268 -0.82 5.26 -9.69
C THR A 268 0.67 4.98 -9.87
N HIS A 269 1.12 3.84 -9.33
CA HIS A 269 2.48 3.36 -9.49
C HIS A 269 2.74 2.96 -10.97
N PRO A 270 3.94 3.25 -11.54
CA PRO A 270 4.26 2.90 -12.92
C PRO A 270 3.97 1.44 -13.30
N PHE A 271 4.33 0.49 -12.44
CA PHE A 271 4.06 -0.93 -12.68
C PHE A 271 2.56 -1.27 -12.75
N HIS A 272 1.70 -0.49 -12.10
CA HIS A 272 0.25 -0.73 -12.07
C HIS A 272 -0.49 0.02 -13.20
N ALA A 273 0.12 1.05 -13.77
CA ALA A 273 -0.55 2.05 -14.61
C ALA A 273 -1.41 1.46 -15.73
N ARG A 274 -0.91 0.45 -16.46
CA ARG A 274 -1.65 -0.19 -17.57
C ARG A 274 -2.85 -1.00 -17.06
N ARG A 275 -2.67 -1.76 -15.98
CA ARG A 275 -3.73 -2.57 -15.37
C ARG A 275 -4.80 -1.67 -14.76
N THR A 276 -4.38 -0.62 -14.05
CA THR A 276 -5.27 0.41 -13.50
C THR A 276 -6.06 1.10 -14.60
N LEU A 277 -5.43 1.56 -15.69
CA LEU A 277 -6.14 2.20 -16.81
C LEU A 277 -7.22 1.29 -17.41
N MET A 278 -6.90 0.02 -17.65
CA MET A 278 -7.83 -0.92 -18.25
C MET A 278 -8.99 -1.26 -17.31
N LEU A 279 -8.72 -1.53 -16.03
CA LEU A 279 -9.76 -1.81 -15.04
C LEU A 279 -10.65 -0.59 -14.78
N ALA A 280 -10.05 0.60 -14.73
CA ALA A 280 -10.79 1.85 -14.58
C ALA A 280 -11.73 2.09 -15.78
N ARG A 281 -11.27 1.90 -17.02
CA ARG A 281 -12.14 1.99 -18.21
C ARG A 281 -13.31 0.99 -18.15
N LYS A 282 -13.06 -0.23 -17.66
CA LYS A 282 -14.11 -1.24 -17.46
C LYS A 282 -15.08 -0.92 -16.33
N ALA A 283 -14.63 -0.22 -15.30
CA ALA A 283 -15.46 0.19 -14.17
C ALA A 283 -16.31 1.42 -14.50
N PHE A 284 -15.72 2.42 -15.17
CA PHE A 284 -16.36 3.69 -15.49
C PHE A 284 -17.23 3.65 -16.76
N GLY A 285 -16.91 2.75 -17.70
CA GLY A 285 -17.61 2.66 -18.97
C GLY A 285 -17.09 3.65 -20.02
N PRO A 286 -17.61 3.59 -21.26
CA PRO A 286 -17.09 4.36 -22.39
C PRO A 286 -17.44 5.86 -22.35
N SER A 287 -18.42 6.27 -21.54
CA SER A 287 -18.85 7.68 -21.43
C SER A 287 -17.86 8.57 -20.69
N VAL A 288 -16.98 7.98 -19.87
CA VAL A 288 -16.03 8.72 -19.04
C VAL A 288 -14.63 8.59 -19.63
N LYS A 289 -14.01 9.73 -19.94
CA LYS A 289 -12.62 9.75 -20.43
C LYS A 289 -11.65 9.55 -19.26
N VAL A 290 -11.15 8.33 -19.13
CA VAL A 290 -10.17 7.93 -18.10
C VAL A 290 -8.74 7.99 -18.65
N SER A 291 -7.85 8.67 -17.92
CA SER A 291 -6.41 8.66 -18.12
C SER A 291 -5.66 8.30 -16.82
N VAL A 292 -4.37 7.98 -16.95
CA VAL A 292 -3.51 7.59 -15.81
C VAL A 292 -2.21 8.36 -15.85
N ILE A 293 -1.76 8.89 -14.71
CA ILE A 293 -0.45 9.51 -14.50
C ILE A 293 0.40 8.62 -13.58
N ALA A 294 1.65 8.37 -13.98
CA ALA A 294 2.66 7.75 -13.13
C ALA A 294 3.83 8.75 -12.95
N PRO A 295 3.92 9.48 -11.82
CA PRO A 295 4.84 10.61 -11.65
C PRO A 295 6.33 10.27 -11.80
N PHE A 296 6.72 9.05 -11.44
CA PHE A 296 8.10 8.55 -11.55
C PHE A 296 8.16 7.34 -12.48
N PRO A 297 7.95 7.51 -13.80
CA PRO A 297 7.87 6.40 -14.71
C PRO A 297 9.19 5.62 -14.73
N SER A 298 9.13 4.33 -14.41
CA SER A 298 10.33 3.50 -14.49
C SER A 298 10.67 3.20 -15.95
N ARG A 299 11.89 3.56 -16.35
CA ARG A 299 12.47 3.14 -17.64
C ARG A 299 13.20 1.80 -17.55
N THR A 300 13.29 1.23 -16.36
CA THR A 300 14.09 0.04 -16.07
C THR A 300 13.29 -0.87 -15.16
N TRP A 301 12.68 -1.91 -15.74
CA TRP A 301 11.91 -2.92 -14.99
C TRP A 301 12.73 -4.18 -14.69
N TRP A 302 13.98 -4.23 -15.16
CA TRP A 302 14.86 -5.40 -15.09
C TRP A 302 16.09 -5.18 -14.21
N LYS A 303 16.22 -4.02 -13.54
CA LYS A 303 17.43 -3.68 -12.77
C LYS A 303 17.44 -4.31 -11.39
N SER A 304 16.37 -4.89 -10.87
CA SER A 304 16.42 -5.67 -9.63
C SER A 304 15.47 -6.87 -9.66
N GLY A 305 15.71 -7.85 -8.77
CA GLY A 305 14.80 -8.99 -8.62
C GLY A 305 13.39 -8.56 -8.19
N ASN A 306 13.27 -7.50 -7.40
CA ASN A 306 11.99 -6.93 -7.00
C ASN A 306 11.25 -6.28 -8.16
N GLU A 307 11.94 -5.53 -9.02
CA GLU A 307 11.34 -4.95 -10.24
C GLU A 307 10.88 -6.04 -11.21
N ILE A 308 11.69 -7.08 -11.44
CA ILE A 308 11.32 -8.22 -12.29
C ILE A 308 10.10 -8.93 -11.71
N LYS A 309 10.07 -9.17 -10.39
CA LYS A 309 8.92 -9.79 -9.72
C LYS A 309 7.66 -8.94 -9.86
N MET A 310 7.76 -7.62 -9.67
CA MET A 310 6.62 -6.71 -9.88
C MET A 310 6.17 -6.72 -11.34
N PHE A 311 7.11 -6.66 -12.28
CA PHE A 311 6.83 -6.76 -13.72
C PHE A 311 6.02 -8.00 -14.06
N VAL A 312 6.49 -9.18 -13.64
CA VAL A 312 5.82 -10.46 -13.93
C VAL A 312 4.44 -10.53 -13.27
N LYS A 313 4.33 -10.09 -12.01
CA LYS A 313 3.06 -10.06 -11.29
C LYS A 313 2.03 -9.15 -11.98
N GLU A 314 2.43 -7.94 -12.33
CA GLU A 314 1.55 -6.94 -12.94
C GLU A 314 1.18 -7.31 -14.39
N SER A 315 2.10 -7.95 -15.10
CA SER A 315 1.85 -8.57 -16.40
C SER A 315 0.77 -9.65 -16.35
N ALA A 316 0.88 -10.59 -15.40
CA ALA A 316 -0.15 -11.61 -15.19
C ALA A 316 -1.48 -10.99 -14.77
N GLY A 317 -1.45 -9.97 -13.90
CA GLY A 317 -2.63 -9.22 -13.51
C GLY A 317 -3.28 -8.47 -14.68
N LEU A 318 -2.50 -7.90 -15.59
CA LEU A 318 -2.98 -7.23 -16.80
C LEU A 318 -3.64 -8.24 -17.73
N PHE A 319 -3.02 -9.40 -17.96
CA PHE A 319 -3.60 -10.47 -18.76
C PHE A 319 -4.95 -10.91 -18.19
N TRP A 320 -5.02 -11.17 -16.89
CA TRP A 320 -6.27 -11.53 -16.24
C TRP A 320 -7.34 -10.42 -16.37
N ALA A 321 -6.93 -9.17 -16.17
CA ALA A 321 -7.83 -8.02 -16.28
C ALA A 321 -8.36 -7.85 -17.71
N PHE A 322 -7.67 -8.34 -18.74
CA PHE A 322 -8.12 -8.30 -20.14
C PHE A 322 -9.37 -9.16 -20.35
N PHE A 323 -9.40 -10.36 -19.78
CA PHE A 323 -10.54 -11.30 -19.89
C PHE A 323 -11.72 -10.98 -18.97
N ARG A 324 -11.53 -10.09 -18.00
CA ARG A 324 -12.61 -9.67 -17.11
C ARG A 324 -13.72 -8.92 -17.85
N LYS A 325 -14.98 -9.25 -17.59
CA LYS A 325 -16.13 -8.49 -18.12
C LYS A 325 -16.20 -7.08 -17.50
N PRO A 326 -16.69 -6.07 -18.23
CA PRO A 326 -16.98 -4.74 -17.67
C PRO A 326 -17.96 -4.82 -16.50
N ALA A 327 -18.00 -3.77 -15.68
CA ALA A 327 -19.07 -3.64 -14.70
C ALA A 327 -20.40 -3.54 -15.44
N LEU A 328 -21.42 -4.27 -14.99
CA LEU A 328 -22.78 -4.05 -15.47
C LEU A 328 -23.18 -2.64 -15.01
N HIS A 329 -23.62 -1.82 -15.96
CA HIS A 329 -24.06 -0.45 -15.73
C HIS A 329 -25.56 -0.42 -15.52
#